data_AF-A0A2X3ISF3-F1
#
_entry.id   AF-A0A2X3ISF3-F1
#
_cell.length_a   1.000
_cell.length_b   1.000
_cell.length_c   1.000
_cell.angle_alpha   90.00
_cell.angle_beta   90.00
_cell.angle_gamma   90.00
#
_symmetry.space_group_name_H-M   'P 1'
#
loop_
_entity.id
_entity.type
_entity.pdbx_description
1 polymer ?
#
loop_
_entity_poly.entity_id
_entity_poly.type
_entity_poly.pdbx_seq_one_letter_code
_entity_poly.pdbx_strand_id
1 'polypeptide(L)'
;MRYTERVRIQGAELPEAAHTASFAEIEAARGDISLTYFEYGTLSALWLFKQAQLDVVILEVGLGGRLDATNIVDADVAVVTSIALDHTDWLGPDRESIGREKAGIFRAGKPAVVGEPDMPLTIAEVASEKGALLQRRGVDWRYEVEGETWSFRDTAGALSHLPLPQVPLPNAATAVAALRASGLAVDDAILRAGIRDAMLPGRFQIISDAPLVILDVAHNPHAAAYLAGRLKTLAKTGRVLAVIGMLHDKDIAGTLANLAPEVDAWYCAPLEGPRGATAEQLVEHLRCGTVYSSVAQAWRAAMADAKVEDTVLVCGSFHTVAQVMEEIDAGESVASKFQNRLVGTIVLVALGVIILPGLLDGQKKHYQDEFAAIPLVPKPGDRDEPDMLPAATQALPSQPPEGAAEEVRAGDAAAPSLDPSRIPVNSNSFDDVQEPVVAAKPQPKPQPKPQPQQQAATPTPPPAKPQQQQPPQQQAALPAPTGKAYVVQLGALKNADKVNEIVGKLRASGFKVYTSPSTPVQGKITRILVGPDASKDKLKGQLGDLQQISGLSGVVMGFTPN
;
A
#
# COMPACT_ATOMS: atom_id res chain seq x y z
N MET A 1 -6.32 1.05 -9.23
CA MET A 1 -5.82 -0.23 -8.70
C MET A 1 -6.90 -1.29 -8.89
N ARG A 2 -6.60 -2.36 -9.63
CA ARG A 2 -7.46 -3.52 -9.84
C ARG A 2 -7.14 -4.61 -8.80
N TYR A 3 -8.11 -5.46 -8.48
CA TYR A 3 -7.87 -6.63 -7.63
C TYR A 3 -7.00 -7.69 -8.34
N THR A 4 -7.16 -7.81 -9.67
CA THR A 4 -6.49 -8.77 -10.55
C THR A 4 -4.96 -8.69 -10.51
N GLU A 5 -4.40 -7.50 -10.23
CA GLU A 5 -2.95 -7.25 -10.01
C GLU A 5 -2.29 -8.25 -9.03
N ARG A 6 -3.07 -8.78 -8.08
CA ARG A 6 -2.66 -9.69 -7.00
C ARG A 6 -2.31 -11.12 -7.46
N VAL A 7 -2.79 -11.56 -8.62
CA VAL A 7 -2.53 -12.91 -9.14
C VAL A 7 -2.05 -12.80 -10.58
N ARG A 8 -0.77 -13.12 -10.80
CA ARG A 8 -0.16 -13.14 -12.14
C ARG A 8 0.31 -14.54 -12.51
N ILE A 9 0.04 -14.95 -13.73
CA ILE A 9 0.45 -16.23 -14.32
C ILE A 9 1.14 -15.94 -15.65
N GLN A 10 2.32 -16.52 -15.87
CA GLN A 10 3.25 -16.16 -16.96
C GLN A 10 3.45 -14.63 -17.12
N GLY A 11 3.43 -13.90 -16.01
CA GLY A 11 3.59 -12.43 -15.95
C GLY A 11 2.31 -11.61 -16.14
N ALA A 12 1.21 -12.20 -16.62
CA ALA A 12 -0.05 -11.50 -16.91
C ALA A 12 -1.08 -11.63 -15.77
N GLU A 13 -1.92 -10.62 -15.59
CA GLU A 13 -3.14 -10.68 -14.76
C GLU A 13 -4.16 -11.67 -15.34
N LEU A 14 -4.98 -12.26 -14.47
CA LEU A 14 -6.07 -13.15 -14.87
C LEU A 14 -7.40 -12.39 -15.12
N PRO A 15 -8.29 -12.89 -16.00
CA PRO A 15 -9.61 -12.30 -16.17
C PRO A 15 -10.43 -12.32 -14.88
N GLU A 16 -11.24 -11.28 -14.65
CA GLU A 16 -12.13 -11.17 -13.47
C GLU A 16 -13.03 -12.40 -13.29
N ALA A 17 -13.50 -12.98 -14.40
CA ALA A 17 -14.30 -14.21 -14.41
C ALA A 17 -13.59 -15.42 -13.76
N ALA A 18 -12.25 -15.51 -13.86
CA ALA A 18 -11.47 -16.55 -13.20
C ALA A 18 -11.44 -16.34 -11.68
N HIS A 19 -11.27 -15.09 -11.24
CA HIS A 19 -11.32 -14.72 -9.82
C HIS A 19 -12.71 -14.95 -9.20
N THR A 20 -13.80 -14.60 -9.90
CA THR A 20 -15.15 -14.85 -9.39
C THR A 20 -15.49 -16.34 -9.34
N ALA A 21 -14.99 -17.13 -10.30
CA ALA A 21 -15.13 -18.59 -10.25
C ALA A 21 -14.36 -19.20 -9.07
N SER A 22 -13.09 -18.82 -8.87
CA SER A 22 -12.31 -19.31 -7.72
C SER A 22 -12.89 -18.83 -6.38
N PHE A 23 -13.48 -17.63 -6.31
CA PHE A 23 -14.18 -17.19 -5.11
C PHE A 23 -15.43 -18.02 -4.79
N ALA A 24 -16.20 -18.47 -5.79
CA ALA A 24 -17.35 -19.35 -5.57
C ALA A 24 -16.93 -20.73 -5.07
N GLU A 25 -15.81 -21.26 -5.56
CA GLU A 25 -15.21 -22.51 -5.09
C GLU A 25 -14.76 -22.41 -3.62
N ILE A 26 -14.14 -21.28 -3.21
CA ILE A 26 -13.81 -21.04 -1.80
C ILE A 26 -15.06 -20.88 -0.92
N GLU A 27 -16.14 -20.28 -1.43
CA GLU A 27 -17.40 -20.14 -0.67
C GLU A 27 -18.02 -21.51 -0.38
N ALA A 28 -18.10 -22.37 -1.39
CA ALA A 28 -18.60 -23.73 -1.26
C ALA A 28 -17.70 -24.59 -0.35
N ALA A 29 -16.38 -24.40 -0.42
CA ALA A 29 -15.41 -25.22 0.34
C ALA A 29 -15.27 -24.82 1.82
N ARG A 30 -15.46 -23.53 2.18
CA ARG A 30 -15.27 -23.07 3.57
C ARG A 30 -16.41 -23.47 4.52
N GLY A 31 -17.62 -23.64 4.01
CA GLY A 31 -18.82 -23.92 4.83
C GLY A 31 -19.02 -22.88 5.94
N ASP A 32 -19.17 -23.34 7.18
CA ASP A 32 -19.33 -22.47 8.36
C ASP A 32 -18.03 -21.79 8.84
N ILE A 33 -16.87 -22.10 8.24
CA ILE A 33 -15.60 -21.46 8.60
C ILE A 33 -15.60 -20.02 8.07
N SER A 34 -15.55 -19.06 8.99
CA SER A 34 -15.35 -17.64 8.68
C SER A 34 -13.90 -17.40 8.23
N LEU A 35 -13.72 -16.63 7.17
CA LEU A 35 -12.42 -16.21 6.63
C LEU A 35 -12.38 -14.68 6.56
N THR A 36 -11.22 -14.09 6.85
CA THR A 36 -10.97 -12.67 6.54
C THR A 36 -10.79 -12.47 5.04
N TYR A 37 -10.94 -11.22 4.58
CA TYR A 37 -10.70 -10.81 3.20
C TYR A 37 -9.34 -11.28 2.64
N PHE A 38 -8.29 -11.26 3.46
CA PHE A 38 -6.95 -11.67 3.02
C PHE A 38 -6.82 -13.20 2.92
N GLU A 39 -7.29 -13.95 3.91
CA GLU A 39 -7.30 -15.43 3.87
C GLU A 39 -8.11 -15.95 2.67
N TYR A 40 -9.28 -15.35 2.43
CA TYR A 40 -10.12 -15.65 1.28
C TYR A 40 -9.41 -15.37 -0.05
N GLY A 41 -8.74 -14.22 -0.15
CA GLY A 41 -7.93 -13.84 -1.31
C GLY A 41 -6.76 -14.78 -1.56
N THR A 42 -6.04 -15.19 -0.51
CA THR A 42 -4.92 -16.14 -0.60
C THR A 42 -5.39 -17.54 -1.00
N LEU A 43 -6.47 -18.06 -0.42
CA LEU A 43 -7.03 -19.36 -0.84
C LEU A 43 -7.48 -19.33 -2.31
N SER A 44 -8.10 -18.24 -2.75
CA SER A 44 -8.47 -18.02 -4.15
C SER A 44 -7.24 -18.01 -5.09
N ALA A 45 -6.16 -17.34 -4.70
CA ALA A 45 -4.90 -17.34 -5.46
C ALA A 45 -4.26 -18.75 -5.52
N LEU A 46 -4.18 -19.47 -4.39
CA LEU A 46 -3.66 -20.83 -4.34
C LEU A 46 -4.49 -21.82 -5.18
N TRP A 47 -5.82 -21.66 -5.21
CA TRP A 47 -6.69 -22.43 -6.09
C TRP A 47 -6.39 -22.13 -7.57
N LEU A 48 -6.24 -20.86 -7.95
CA LEU A 48 -5.91 -20.46 -9.33
C LEU A 48 -4.55 -21.01 -9.79
N PHE A 49 -3.51 -20.91 -8.96
CA PHE A 49 -2.20 -21.49 -9.25
C PHE A 49 -2.24 -23.02 -9.40
N LYS A 50 -3.06 -23.70 -8.58
CA LYS A 50 -3.27 -25.16 -8.68
C LYS A 50 -3.91 -25.57 -10.00
N GLN A 51 -4.91 -24.82 -10.50
CA GLN A 51 -5.52 -25.11 -11.81
C GLN A 51 -4.57 -24.88 -12.98
N ALA A 52 -3.64 -23.92 -12.84
CA ALA A 52 -2.69 -23.56 -13.89
C ALA A 52 -1.45 -24.48 -13.98
N GLN A 53 -1.32 -25.47 -13.09
CA GLN A 53 -0.28 -26.51 -13.13
C GLN A 53 1.18 -25.97 -13.19
N LEU A 54 1.46 -24.91 -12.43
CA LEU A 54 2.74 -24.17 -12.48
C LEU A 54 3.91 -24.93 -11.83
N ASP A 55 5.10 -24.80 -12.42
CA ASP A 55 6.36 -25.34 -11.87
C ASP A 55 6.80 -24.64 -10.57
N VAL A 56 6.55 -23.33 -10.46
CA VAL A 56 6.96 -22.47 -9.35
C VAL A 56 5.86 -21.47 -9.03
N VAL A 57 5.58 -21.27 -7.74
CA VAL A 57 4.68 -20.24 -7.23
C VAL A 57 5.46 -19.32 -6.28
N ILE A 58 5.35 -18.01 -6.47
CA ILE A 58 5.94 -17.00 -5.58
C ILE A 58 4.80 -16.37 -4.78
N LEU A 59 4.89 -16.43 -3.45
CA LEU A 59 3.89 -15.88 -2.52
C LEU A 59 4.46 -14.67 -1.78
N GLU A 60 3.86 -13.50 -1.97
CA GLU A 60 4.15 -12.30 -1.18
C GLU A 60 3.31 -12.33 0.12
N VAL A 61 4.00 -12.29 1.26
CA VAL A 61 3.41 -12.24 2.60
C VAL A 61 2.65 -10.92 2.79
N GLY A 62 1.38 -10.97 3.18
CA GLY A 62 0.55 -9.79 3.36
C GLY A 62 0.96 -8.91 4.54
N LEU A 63 1.10 -9.50 5.73
CA LEU A 63 1.53 -8.81 6.95
C LEU A 63 2.30 -9.73 7.90
N GLY A 64 3.46 -9.26 8.36
CA GLY A 64 4.31 -10.03 9.28
C GLY A 64 4.95 -11.24 8.60
N GLY A 65 4.39 -12.42 8.84
CA GLY A 65 4.89 -13.70 8.33
C GLY A 65 4.31 -14.89 9.10
N ARG A 66 4.60 -15.00 10.40
CA ARG A 66 4.23 -16.14 11.28
C ARG A 66 2.75 -16.51 11.23
N LEU A 67 1.87 -15.50 11.22
CA LEU A 67 0.42 -15.64 11.21
C LEU A 67 -0.22 -15.17 9.90
N ASP A 68 0.57 -15.02 8.83
CA ASP A 68 0.06 -14.60 7.54
C ASP A 68 -0.64 -15.76 6.79
N ALA A 69 -1.67 -15.45 6.02
CA ALA A 69 -2.42 -16.46 5.27
C ALA A 69 -1.56 -17.25 4.25
N THR A 70 -0.48 -16.66 3.70
CA THR A 70 0.43 -17.41 2.81
C THR A 70 1.27 -18.44 3.57
N ASN A 71 1.42 -18.30 4.89
CA ASN A 71 2.25 -19.17 5.72
C ASN A 71 1.65 -20.56 5.97
N ILE A 72 0.44 -20.84 5.47
CA ILE A 72 -0.12 -22.20 5.40
C ILE A 72 0.60 -23.08 4.38
N VAL A 73 1.40 -22.49 3.48
CA VAL A 73 2.19 -23.20 2.47
C VAL A 73 3.63 -23.40 2.98
N ASP A 74 4.12 -24.64 2.90
CA ASP A 74 5.49 -24.99 3.26
C ASP A 74 6.48 -24.66 2.13
N ALA A 75 6.95 -23.41 2.12
CA ALA A 75 7.85 -22.90 1.08
C ALA A 75 9.21 -23.62 1.02
N ASP A 76 9.66 -23.95 -0.20
CA ASP A 76 10.97 -24.52 -0.48
C ASP A 76 12.13 -23.56 -0.24
N VAL A 77 11.91 -22.26 -0.46
CA VAL A 77 12.83 -21.17 -0.10
C VAL A 77 12.02 -20.06 0.54
N ALA A 78 12.43 -19.64 1.73
CA ALA A 78 11.81 -18.53 2.46
C ALA A 78 12.71 -17.29 2.42
N VAL A 79 12.13 -16.10 2.25
CA VAL A 79 12.88 -14.86 2.00
C VAL A 79 12.42 -13.71 2.91
N VAL A 80 13.36 -13.06 3.59
CA VAL A 80 13.16 -11.77 4.28
C VAL A 80 13.97 -10.70 3.55
N THR A 81 13.29 -9.79 2.86
CA THR A 81 13.93 -8.77 2.01
C THR A 81 14.58 -7.64 2.80
N SER A 82 13.85 -7.05 3.75
CA SER A 82 14.34 -6.04 4.70
C SER A 82 13.49 -6.00 5.97
N ILE A 83 14.02 -5.36 7.00
CA ILE A 83 13.36 -5.04 8.27
C ILE A 83 13.32 -3.52 8.44
N ALA A 84 12.14 -2.98 8.73
CA ALA A 84 11.91 -1.58 9.06
C ALA A 84 10.72 -1.48 10.00
N LEU A 85 10.56 -0.32 10.66
CA LEU A 85 9.37 -0.05 11.46
C LEU A 85 8.19 0.25 10.54
N ASP A 86 7.26 -0.71 10.45
CA ASP A 86 5.94 -0.56 9.84
C ASP A 86 4.99 -1.59 10.46
N HIS A 87 3.68 -1.28 10.49
CA HIS A 87 2.64 -2.12 11.09
C HIS A 87 2.92 -2.53 12.56
N THR A 88 3.51 -1.62 13.35
CA THR A 88 4.00 -1.86 14.72
C THR A 88 2.91 -2.28 15.72
N ASP A 89 1.66 -1.88 15.50
CA ASP A 89 0.49 -2.34 16.28
C ASP A 89 0.29 -3.87 16.22
N TRP A 90 0.74 -4.51 15.14
CA TRP A 90 0.60 -5.95 14.91
C TRP A 90 1.92 -6.71 15.08
N LEU A 91 3.03 -6.09 14.66
CA LEU A 91 4.35 -6.72 14.59
C LEU A 91 5.28 -6.38 15.76
N GLY A 92 4.84 -5.51 16.66
CA GLY A 92 5.64 -5.00 17.78
C GLY A 92 6.41 -3.71 17.43
N PRO A 93 7.00 -3.05 18.46
CA PRO A 93 7.48 -1.67 18.34
C PRO A 93 8.91 -1.54 17.77
N ASP A 94 9.59 -2.64 17.47
CA ASP A 94 11.04 -2.65 17.22
C ASP A 94 11.48 -3.66 16.13
N ARG A 95 12.74 -3.54 15.69
CA ARG A 95 13.31 -4.40 14.63
C ARG A 95 13.32 -5.88 15.01
N GLU A 96 13.40 -6.21 16.30
CA GLU A 96 13.51 -7.60 16.78
C GLU A 96 12.14 -8.30 16.83
N SER A 97 11.10 -7.62 17.30
CA SER A 97 9.72 -8.13 17.24
C SER A 97 9.25 -8.32 15.80
N ILE A 98 9.49 -7.32 14.93
CA ILE A 98 9.19 -7.40 13.50
C ILE A 98 10.01 -8.49 12.81
N GLY A 99 11.29 -8.66 13.19
CA GLY A 99 12.18 -9.72 12.72
C GLY A 99 11.65 -11.11 13.07
N ARG A 100 11.23 -11.33 14.33
CA ARG A 100 10.66 -12.60 14.79
C ARG A 100 9.39 -12.98 14.03
N GLU A 101 8.46 -12.04 13.85
CA GLU A 101 7.23 -12.29 13.09
C GLU A 101 7.51 -12.62 11.62
N LYS A 102 8.47 -11.92 10.98
CA LYS A 102 8.88 -12.19 9.59
C LYS A 102 9.59 -13.54 9.43
N ALA A 103 10.51 -13.90 10.33
CA ALA A 103 11.17 -15.21 10.33
C ALA A 103 10.18 -16.38 10.54
N GLY A 104 8.95 -16.11 10.97
CA GLY A 104 7.86 -17.06 11.07
C GLY A 104 7.55 -17.87 9.80
N ILE A 105 7.97 -17.41 8.61
CA ILE A 105 7.82 -18.17 7.35
C ILE A 105 8.88 -19.27 7.11
N PHE A 106 9.99 -19.27 7.84
CA PHE A 106 11.08 -20.24 7.64
C PHE A 106 10.63 -21.69 7.87
N ARG A 107 11.30 -22.66 7.23
CA ARG A 107 10.98 -24.10 7.26
C ARG A 107 12.21 -24.96 7.56
N ALA A 108 11.99 -26.10 8.21
CA ALA A 108 13.06 -27.01 8.64
C ALA A 108 13.80 -27.61 7.43
N GLY A 109 15.13 -27.54 7.45
CA GLY A 109 15.99 -28.00 6.35
C GLY A 109 15.87 -27.22 5.04
N LYS A 110 15.10 -26.12 4.99
CA LYS A 110 14.93 -25.28 3.80
C LYS A 110 15.75 -23.99 3.90
N PRO A 111 16.24 -23.42 2.79
CA PRO A 111 16.86 -22.10 2.77
C PRO A 111 15.99 -20.98 3.35
N ALA A 112 16.62 -20.16 4.20
CA ALA A 112 16.07 -18.96 4.80
C ALA A 112 16.97 -17.77 4.41
N VAL A 113 16.66 -17.13 3.28
CA VAL A 113 17.48 -16.07 2.68
C VAL A 113 17.10 -14.72 3.26
N VAL A 114 18.10 -13.95 3.70
CA VAL A 114 17.90 -12.65 4.36
C VAL A 114 18.69 -11.55 3.66
N GLY A 115 17.97 -10.61 3.04
CA GLY A 115 18.49 -9.43 2.33
C GLY A 115 18.75 -8.21 3.22
N GLU A 116 18.25 -8.25 4.46
CA GLU A 116 18.48 -7.22 5.48
C GLU A 116 19.96 -7.20 5.89
N PRO A 117 20.69 -6.07 5.69
CA PRO A 117 22.10 -5.98 6.07
C PRO A 117 22.31 -5.81 7.58
N ASP A 118 21.37 -5.17 8.29
CA ASP A 118 21.39 -5.01 9.75
C ASP A 118 20.41 -6.03 10.38
N MET A 119 20.70 -7.32 10.18
CA MET A 119 19.76 -8.40 10.51
C MET A 119 19.51 -8.50 12.04
N PRO A 120 18.25 -8.36 12.51
CA PRO A 120 17.89 -8.58 13.91
C PRO A 120 18.25 -9.98 14.41
N LEU A 121 18.69 -10.09 15.66
CA LEU A 121 19.11 -11.35 16.28
C LEU A 121 18.00 -12.41 16.27
N THR A 122 16.76 -11.97 16.50
CA THR A 122 15.55 -12.81 16.50
C THR A 122 15.33 -13.62 15.22
N ILE A 123 15.84 -13.15 14.07
CA ILE A 123 15.76 -13.90 12.80
C ILE A 123 16.66 -15.14 12.85
N ALA A 124 17.85 -15.02 13.44
CA ALA A 124 18.75 -16.16 13.65
C ALA A 124 18.22 -17.12 14.71
N GLU A 125 17.57 -16.61 15.77
CA GLU A 125 16.90 -17.44 16.78
C GLU A 125 15.81 -18.31 16.15
N VAL A 126 14.85 -17.72 15.41
CA VAL A 126 13.76 -18.47 14.77
C VAL A 126 14.27 -19.44 13.71
N ALA A 127 15.33 -19.07 12.97
CA ALA A 127 15.98 -20.00 12.04
C ALA A 127 16.58 -21.22 12.77
N SER A 128 17.21 -21.00 13.93
CA SER A 128 17.75 -22.06 14.79
C SER A 128 16.64 -22.94 15.39
N GLU A 129 15.61 -22.32 15.98
CA GLU A 129 14.43 -22.99 16.55
C GLU A 129 13.73 -23.91 15.55
N LYS A 130 13.67 -23.50 14.27
CA LYS A 130 13.07 -24.28 13.18
C LYS A 130 14.04 -25.20 12.45
N GLY A 131 15.35 -25.12 12.70
CA GLY A 131 16.36 -25.84 11.91
C GLY A 131 16.40 -25.42 10.43
N ALA A 132 16.16 -24.15 10.13
CA ALA A 132 16.20 -23.59 8.78
C ALA A 132 17.64 -23.21 8.36
N LEU A 133 17.92 -23.29 7.05
CA LEU A 133 19.24 -23.05 6.48
C LEU A 133 19.42 -21.55 6.19
N LEU A 134 19.77 -20.78 7.23
CA LEU A 134 19.93 -19.33 7.18
C LEU A 134 21.07 -18.88 6.24
N GLN A 135 20.77 -17.93 5.33
CA GLN A 135 21.71 -17.38 4.35
C GLN A 135 21.59 -15.86 4.27
N ARG A 136 22.55 -15.13 4.85
CA ARG A 136 22.48 -13.68 5.07
C ARG A 136 23.36 -12.89 4.12
N ARG A 137 22.83 -11.75 3.71
CA ARG A 137 23.61 -10.66 3.13
C ARG A 137 24.77 -10.26 4.05
N GLY A 138 25.95 -10.05 3.47
CA GLY A 138 27.16 -9.63 4.17
C GLY A 138 27.93 -10.75 4.86
N VAL A 139 27.37 -11.97 4.95
CA VAL A 139 28.05 -13.14 5.54
C VAL A 139 28.11 -14.30 4.55
N ASP A 140 26.94 -14.78 4.15
CA ASP A 140 26.79 -16.02 3.36
C ASP A 140 26.70 -15.70 1.85
N TRP A 141 26.22 -14.49 1.52
CA TRP A 141 26.27 -13.88 0.18
C TRP A 141 26.42 -12.36 0.25
N ARG A 142 26.86 -11.71 -0.83
CA ARG A 142 26.97 -10.25 -0.95
C ARG A 142 26.86 -9.76 -2.39
N TYR A 143 26.74 -8.44 -2.56
CA TYR A 143 26.81 -7.78 -3.86
C TYR A 143 27.61 -6.48 -3.77
N GLU A 144 28.23 -6.08 -4.89
CA GLU A 144 29.08 -4.88 -5.03
C GLU A 144 28.66 -4.14 -6.32
N VAL A 145 28.80 -2.80 -6.36
CA VAL A 145 28.37 -1.96 -7.50
C VAL A 145 29.57 -1.38 -8.23
N GLU A 146 29.57 -1.54 -9.55
CA GLU A 146 30.72 -1.33 -10.44
C GLU A 146 30.26 -0.48 -11.64
N GLY A 147 30.10 0.82 -11.40
CA GLY A 147 29.62 1.78 -12.40
C GLY A 147 28.18 1.49 -12.82
N GLU A 148 27.98 1.24 -14.12
CA GLU A 148 26.68 0.88 -14.72
C GLU A 148 26.35 -0.62 -14.57
N THR A 149 27.15 -1.38 -13.83
CA THR A 149 26.95 -2.81 -13.57
C THR A 149 27.08 -3.13 -12.09
N TRP A 150 26.78 -4.37 -11.71
CA TRP A 150 27.02 -4.89 -10.36
C TRP A 150 27.53 -6.33 -10.42
N SER A 151 28.08 -6.81 -9.30
CA SER A 151 28.47 -8.20 -9.12
C SER A 151 27.80 -8.81 -7.89
N PHE A 152 27.53 -10.11 -7.97
CA PHE A 152 26.97 -10.93 -6.87
C PHE A 152 27.96 -12.05 -6.52
N ARG A 153 28.04 -12.43 -5.24
CA ARG A 153 28.89 -13.52 -4.76
C ARG A 153 28.26 -14.28 -3.61
N ASP A 154 28.32 -15.61 -3.66
CA ASP A 154 27.92 -16.53 -2.59
C ASP A 154 28.93 -17.68 -2.44
N THR A 155 28.56 -18.70 -1.68
CA THR A 155 29.37 -19.93 -1.48
C THR A 155 29.53 -20.79 -2.74
N ALA A 156 28.65 -20.62 -3.74
CA ALA A 156 28.65 -21.38 -4.98
C ALA A 156 29.27 -20.61 -6.17
N GLY A 157 29.78 -19.40 -5.97
CA GLY A 157 30.57 -18.67 -6.96
C GLY A 157 30.33 -17.16 -6.98
N ALA A 158 30.57 -16.56 -8.14
CA ALA A 158 30.30 -15.14 -8.39
C ALA A 158 29.71 -14.93 -9.79
N LEU A 159 28.87 -13.91 -9.90
CA LEU A 159 28.27 -13.44 -11.15
C LEU A 159 28.72 -11.98 -11.35
N SER A 160 29.60 -11.75 -12.32
CA SER A 160 30.13 -10.41 -12.63
C SER A 160 29.35 -9.73 -13.75
N HIS A 161 29.41 -8.38 -13.77
CA HIS A 161 28.82 -7.53 -14.82
C HIS A 161 27.33 -7.79 -15.05
N LEU A 162 26.58 -7.97 -13.97
CA LEU A 162 25.13 -8.02 -14.02
C LEU A 162 24.59 -6.62 -14.39
N PRO A 163 23.55 -6.54 -15.25
CA PRO A 163 22.93 -5.26 -15.60
C PRO A 163 22.26 -4.66 -14.37
N LEU A 164 22.29 -3.33 -14.23
CA LEU A 164 21.55 -2.68 -13.15
C LEU A 164 20.03 -2.92 -13.31
N PRO A 165 19.33 -3.33 -12.24
CA PRO A 165 17.89 -3.54 -12.26
C PRO A 165 17.13 -2.21 -12.17
N GLN A 166 15.89 -2.21 -12.67
CA GLN A 166 14.98 -1.06 -12.51
C GLN A 166 14.37 -1.05 -11.09
N VAL A 167 14.01 -2.23 -10.57
CA VAL A 167 13.67 -2.45 -9.15
C VAL A 167 14.87 -2.20 -8.21
N PRO A 168 14.64 -1.95 -6.90
CA PRO A 168 15.72 -1.72 -5.95
C PRO A 168 16.77 -2.84 -5.93
N LEU A 169 18.04 -2.48 -6.17
CA LEU A 169 19.16 -3.42 -6.19
C LEU A 169 19.29 -4.36 -4.98
N PRO A 170 19.03 -3.94 -3.71
CA PRO A 170 18.98 -4.88 -2.59
C PRO A 170 17.98 -6.04 -2.80
N ASN A 171 16.83 -5.76 -3.41
CA ASN A 171 15.79 -6.74 -3.68
C ASN A 171 16.21 -7.67 -4.83
N ALA A 172 16.83 -7.12 -5.89
CA ALA A 172 17.37 -7.92 -6.99
C ALA A 172 18.49 -8.88 -6.52
N ALA A 173 19.42 -8.41 -5.70
CA ALA A 173 20.45 -9.27 -5.10
C ALA A 173 19.86 -10.34 -4.17
N THR A 174 18.81 -10.00 -3.40
CA THR A 174 18.08 -10.98 -2.57
C THR A 174 17.35 -12.02 -3.43
N ALA A 175 16.77 -11.63 -4.57
CA ALA A 175 16.14 -12.54 -5.51
C ALA A 175 17.16 -13.48 -6.18
N VAL A 176 18.35 -12.98 -6.55
CA VAL A 176 19.47 -13.81 -7.06
C VAL A 176 19.92 -14.81 -5.99
N ALA A 177 20.03 -14.40 -4.72
CA ALA A 177 20.35 -15.30 -3.62
C ALA A 177 19.27 -16.37 -3.42
N ALA A 178 17.98 -16.00 -3.41
CA ALA A 178 16.86 -16.93 -3.29
C ALA A 178 16.79 -17.93 -4.45
N LEU A 179 17.00 -17.47 -5.69
CA LEU A 179 17.03 -18.32 -6.87
C LEU A 179 18.20 -19.32 -6.81
N ARG A 180 19.41 -18.89 -6.46
CA ARG A 180 20.57 -19.77 -6.33
C ARG A 180 20.43 -20.75 -5.17
N ALA A 181 19.81 -20.32 -4.06
CA ALA A 181 19.48 -21.19 -2.93
C ALA A 181 18.42 -22.26 -3.25
N SER A 182 17.54 -22.02 -4.23
CA SER A 182 16.50 -22.99 -4.65
C SER A 182 17.06 -24.22 -5.39
N GLY A 183 18.27 -24.13 -5.94
CA GLY A 183 18.85 -25.17 -6.80
C GLY A 183 18.25 -25.26 -8.21
N LEU A 184 17.31 -24.39 -8.58
CA LEU A 184 16.75 -24.32 -9.94
C LEU A 184 17.85 -23.94 -10.95
N ALA A 185 17.97 -24.75 -12.01
CA ALA A 185 18.92 -24.51 -13.10
C ALA A 185 18.37 -23.43 -14.05
N VAL A 186 18.85 -22.19 -13.88
CA VAL A 186 18.54 -21.05 -14.76
C VAL A 186 19.79 -20.64 -15.53
N ASP A 187 19.64 -20.44 -16.83
CA ASP A 187 20.72 -19.99 -17.72
C ASP A 187 21.15 -18.53 -17.41
N ASP A 188 22.44 -18.23 -17.58
CA ASP A 188 23.02 -16.92 -17.25
C ASP A 188 22.48 -15.78 -18.14
N ALA A 189 22.13 -16.04 -19.41
CA ALA A 189 21.50 -15.05 -20.27
C ALA A 189 20.03 -14.79 -19.86
N ILE A 190 19.29 -15.83 -19.47
CA ILE A 190 17.94 -15.70 -18.90
C ILE A 190 17.99 -14.90 -17.59
N LEU A 191 18.95 -15.19 -16.71
CA LEU A 191 19.15 -14.47 -15.46
C LEU A 191 19.45 -12.99 -15.68
N ARG A 192 20.37 -12.65 -16.60
CA ARG A 192 20.70 -11.26 -16.93
C ARG A 192 19.53 -10.52 -17.57
N ALA A 193 18.76 -11.17 -18.45
CA ALA A 193 17.55 -10.60 -19.01
C ALA A 193 16.52 -10.30 -17.91
N GLY A 194 16.23 -11.29 -17.05
CA GLY A 194 15.31 -11.14 -15.93
C GLY A 194 15.70 -10.00 -14.96
N ILE A 195 16.99 -9.81 -14.65
CA ILE A 195 17.45 -8.70 -13.80
C ILE A 195 17.22 -7.33 -14.46
N ARG A 196 17.51 -7.21 -15.76
CA ARG A 196 17.34 -5.96 -16.52
C ARG A 196 15.86 -5.60 -16.72
N ASP A 197 15.05 -6.60 -17.06
CA ASP A 197 13.65 -6.41 -17.47
C ASP A 197 12.68 -6.41 -16.26
N ALA A 198 13.16 -6.76 -15.06
CA ALA A 198 12.38 -6.70 -13.83
C ALA A 198 11.97 -5.26 -13.46
N MET A 199 10.69 -4.97 -13.68
CA MET A 199 9.98 -3.76 -13.28
C MET A 199 8.73 -4.13 -12.46
N LEU A 200 8.30 -3.23 -11.57
CA LEU A 200 7.00 -3.30 -10.89
C LEU A 200 6.41 -1.88 -10.85
N PRO A 201 5.16 -1.65 -11.30
CA PRO A 201 4.58 -0.31 -11.32
C PRO A 201 4.61 0.38 -9.95
N GLY A 202 4.83 1.70 -9.95
CA GLY A 202 4.95 2.50 -8.75
C GLY A 202 6.16 2.17 -7.86
N ARG A 203 7.26 1.64 -8.43
CA ARG A 203 8.55 1.41 -7.73
C ARG A 203 9.69 2.14 -8.45
N PHE A 204 9.88 3.41 -8.10
CA PHE A 204 10.73 4.37 -8.81
C PHE A 204 10.49 4.34 -10.33
N GLN A 205 9.22 4.26 -10.73
CA GLN A 205 8.83 4.12 -12.13
C GLN A 205 8.88 5.49 -12.80
N ILE A 206 9.80 5.66 -13.76
CA ILE A 206 9.83 6.82 -14.65
C ILE A 206 8.73 6.64 -15.71
N ILE A 207 7.95 7.69 -15.97
CA ILE A 207 6.87 7.68 -16.97
C ILE A 207 6.92 8.85 -17.97
N SER A 208 7.83 9.80 -17.76
CA SER A 208 8.12 10.95 -18.65
C SER A 208 9.51 11.46 -18.31
N ASP A 209 10.23 11.98 -19.30
CA ASP A 209 11.59 12.54 -19.14
C ASP A 209 11.62 14.08 -19.08
N ALA A 210 10.57 14.77 -19.54
CA ALA A 210 10.53 16.23 -19.67
C ALA A 210 9.12 16.84 -19.42
N PRO A 211 8.74 17.21 -18.17
CA PRO A 211 9.49 17.01 -16.93
C PRO A 211 9.73 15.54 -16.61
N LEU A 212 10.74 15.26 -15.79
CA LEU A 212 11.01 13.92 -15.30
C LEU A 212 9.91 13.52 -14.30
N VAL A 213 9.02 12.59 -14.67
CA VAL A 213 7.92 12.15 -13.78
C VAL A 213 8.23 10.78 -13.21
N ILE A 214 8.19 10.67 -11.88
CA ILE A 214 8.52 9.47 -11.11
C ILE A 214 7.35 9.06 -10.21
N LEU A 215 6.93 7.80 -10.30
CA LEU A 215 5.93 7.20 -9.40
C LEU A 215 6.61 6.26 -8.39
N ASP A 216 6.45 6.50 -7.09
CA ASP A 216 6.93 5.57 -6.05
C ASP A 216 5.99 5.47 -4.83
N VAL A 217 5.52 4.26 -4.52
CA VAL A 217 4.56 4.01 -3.42
C VAL A 217 5.18 3.95 -2.02
N ALA A 218 6.37 4.55 -1.80
CA ALA A 218 6.98 4.73 -0.49
C ALA A 218 6.02 5.43 0.49
N HIS A 219 5.82 4.80 1.65
CA HIS A 219 4.82 5.20 2.65
C HIS A 219 5.28 4.98 4.10
N ASN A 220 6.57 4.76 4.31
CA ASN A 220 7.21 4.64 5.62
C ASN A 220 8.64 5.23 5.57
N PRO A 221 9.28 5.54 6.71
CA PRO A 221 10.55 6.25 6.74
C PRO A 221 11.71 5.53 6.02
N HIS A 222 11.71 4.19 6.04
CA HIS A 222 12.75 3.39 5.36
C HIS A 222 12.61 3.44 3.83
N ALA A 223 11.39 3.31 3.31
CA ALA A 223 11.11 3.48 1.89
C ALA A 223 11.38 4.92 1.42
N ALA A 224 11.03 5.92 2.25
CA ALA A 224 11.33 7.32 2.00
C ALA A 224 12.85 7.62 1.97
N ALA A 225 13.64 7.03 2.88
CA ALA A 225 15.09 7.15 2.89
C ALA A 225 15.72 6.55 1.61
N TYR A 226 15.21 5.41 1.14
CA TYR A 226 15.62 4.82 -0.14
C TYR A 226 15.24 5.72 -1.33
N LEU A 227 14.02 6.26 -1.35
CA LEU A 227 13.52 7.15 -2.41
C LEU A 227 14.35 8.44 -2.49
N ALA A 228 14.61 9.10 -1.36
CA ALA A 228 15.53 10.24 -1.27
C ALA A 228 16.96 9.86 -1.71
N GLY A 229 17.42 8.64 -1.38
CA GLY A 229 18.68 8.09 -1.87
C GLY A 229 18.74 7.96 -3.40
N ARG A 230 17.64 7.57 -4.05
CA ARG A 230 17.53 7.53 -5.52
C ARG A 230 17.46 8.92 -6.13
N LEU A 231 16.68 9.85 -5.58
CA LEU A 231 16.60 11.23 -6.06
C LEU A 231 17.98 11.91 -6.08
N LYS A 232 18.83 11.64 -5.08
CA LYS A 232 20.24 12.10 -5.03
C LYS A 232 21.14 11.61 -6.17
N THR A 233 20.76 10.54 -6.87
CA THR A 233 21.51 10.01 -8.03
C THR A 233 21.09 10.61 -9.36
N LEU A 234 20.00 11.39 -9.38
CA LEU A 234 19.55 12.11 -10.58
C LEU A 234 20.37 13.39 -10.79
N ALA A 235 20.46 13.84 -12.03
CA ALA A 235 21.03 15.15 -12.35
C ALA A 235 20.10 16.26 -11.80
N LYS A 236 20.61 17.11 -10.90
CA LYS A 236 19.84 18.23 -10.33
C LYS A 236 19.79 19.41 -11.30
N THR A 237 19.00 19.27 -12.37
CA THR A 237 18.80 20.27 -13.43
C THR A 237 17.75 21.34 -13.09
N GLY A 238 16.79 21.00 -12.23
CA GLY A 238 15.70 21.86 -11.80
C GLY A 238 15.23 21.48 -10.39
N ARG A 239 13.98 21.84 -10.08
CA ARG A 239 13.33 21.57 -8.79
C ARG A 239 12.78 20.15 -8.73
N VAL A 240 12.50 19.67 -7.51
CA VAL A 240 11.68 18.49 -7.25
C VAL A 240 10.34 18.92 -6.67
N LEU A 241 9.25 18.62 -7.38
CA LEU A 241 7.87 18.90 -7.00
C LEU A 241 7.21 17.58 -6.55
N ALA A 242 6.83 17.45 -5.28
CA ALA A 242 6.24 16.22 -4.75
C ALA A 242 4.73 16.32 -4.57
N VAL A 243 3.99 15.50 -5.32
CA VAL A 243 2.57 15.20 -5.14
C VAL A 243 2.44 14.09 -4.11
N ILE A 244 1.80 14.37 -2.98
CA ILE A 244 1.74 13.44 -1.85
C ILE A 244 0.36 13.33 -1.21
N GLY A 245 0.00 12.07 -0.91
CA GLY A 245 -1.11 11.66 -0.06
C GLY A 245 -0.65 10.47 0.78
N MET A 246 -1.06 10.39 2.05
CA MET A 246 -0.67 9.30 2.97
C MET A 246 -1.87 8.78 3.77
N LEU A 247 -1.73 7.57 4.32
CA LEU A 247 -2.66 7.01 5.30
C LEU A 247 -2.20 7.41 6.70
N HIS A 248 -3.14 7.69 7.61
CA HIS A 248 -2.84 8.20 8.95
C HIS A 248 -2.23 7.13 9.89
N ASP A 249 -2.29 5.86 9.51
CA ASP A 249 -1.72 4.72 10.25
C ASP A 249 -0.25 4.42 9.85
N LYS A 250 0.37 5.34 9.12
CA LYS A 250 1.80 5.33 8.78
C LYS A 250 2.52 6.46 9.51
N ASP A 251 3.83 6.32 9.70
CA ASP A 251 4.68 7.41 10.22
C ASP A 251 4.87 8.50 9.16
N ILE A 252 3.87 9.38 9.04
CA ILE A 252 3.87 10.54 8.15
C ILE A 252 5.05 11.46 8.45
N ALA A 253 5.30 11.77 9.73
CA ALA A 253 6.37 12.67 10.15
C ALA A 253 7.75 12.15 9.74
N GLY A 254 8.08 10.89 10.04
CA GLY A 254 9.35 10.28 9.65
C GLY A 254 9.48 10.05 8.14
N THR A 255 8.37 9.78 7.44
CA THR A 255 8.36 9.67 5.97
C THR A 255 8.70 11.00 5.31
N LEU A 256 7.97 12.07 5.68
CA LEU A 256 8.20 13.42 5.14
C LEU A 256 9.58 13.97 5.51
N ALA A 257 10.06 13.73 6.74
CA ALA A 257 11.38 14.17 7.19
C ALA A 257 12.54 13.57 6.38
N ASN A 258 12.37 12.37 5.79
CA ASN A 258 13.37 11.75 4.92
C ASN A 258 13.35 12.30 3.49
N LEU A 259 12.19 12.78 3.00
CA LEU A 259 12.04 13.34 1.65
C LEU A 259 12.32 14.85 1.59
N ALA A 260 12.00 15.60 2.65
CA ALA A 260 12.11 17.07 2.70
C ALA A 260 13.49 17.67 2.33
N PRO A 261 14.65 16.99 2.51
CA PRO A 261 15.93 17.49 2.01
C PRO A 261 16.07 17.50 0.47
N GLU A 262 15.23 16.74 -0.24
CA GLU A 262 15.30 16.53 -1.70
C GLU A 262 14.04 17.01 -2.44
N VAL A 263 13.15 17.76 -1.79
CA VAL A 263 11.89 18.27 -2.35
C VAL A 263 11.77 19.78 -2.13
N ASP A 264 11.64 20.53 -3.22
CA ASP A 264 11.56 22.00 -3.21
C ASP A 264 10.11 22.52 -3.04
N ALA A 265 9.12 21.76 -3.54
CA ALA A 265 7.71 22.15 -3.48
C ALA A 265 6.80 20.94 -3.21
N TRP A 266 5.82 21.15 -2.31
CA TRP A 266 4.91 20.10 -1.82
C TRP A 266 3.47 20.36 -2.24
N TYR A 267 2.86 19.37 -2.89
CA TYR A 267 1.50 19.37 -3.40
C TYR A 267 0.70 18.32 -2.62
N CYS A 268 0.15 18.73 -1.48
CA CYS A 268 -0.48 17.84 -0.50
C CYS A 268 -1.96 17.62 -0.83
N ALA A 269 -2.38 16.36 -0.85
CA ALA A 269 -3.74 15.94 -1.13
C ALA A 269 -4.28 15.00 -0.05
N PRO A 270 -5.59 15.04 0.25
CA PRO A 270 -6.22 14.03 1.09
C PRO A 270 -6.28 12.68 0.39
N LEU A 271 -6.34 11.60 1.16
CA LEU A 271 -6.78 10.30 0.68
C LEU A 271 -8.20 9.98 1.21
N GLU A 272 -8.96 9.24 0.42
CA GLU A 272 -10.35 8.88 0.77
C GLU A 272 -10.44 7.73 1.79
N GLY A 273 -11.60 7.62 2.42
CA GLY A 273 -11.93 6.55 3.37
C GLY A 273 -11.34 6.77 4.78
N PRO A 274 -11.70 5.90 5.74
CA PRO A 274 -11.44 6.13 7.16
C PRO A 274 -9.95 6.10 7.56
N ARG A 275 -9.05 5.60 6.69
CA ARG A 275 -7.60 5.54 6.93
C ARG A 275 -6.82 6.65 6.22
N GLY A 276 -7.45 7.45 5.36
CA GLY A 276 -6.78 8.59 4.73
C GLY A 276 -6.36 9.64 5.76
N ALA A 277 -5.22 10.28 5.53
CA ALA A 277 -4.90 11.58 6.13
C ALA A 277 -5.47 12.70 5.27
N THR A 278 -5.77 13.85 5.87
CA THR A 278 -6.12 15.07 5.13
C THR A 278 -4.85 15.78 4.64
N ALA A 279 -4.97 16.65 3.63
CA ALA A 279 -3.83 17.42 3.12
C ALA A 279 -3.22 18.34 4.20
N GLU A 280 -4.05 18.91 5.07
CA GLU A 280 -3.65 19.75 6.18
C GLU A 280 -2.75 18.99 7.16
N GLN A 281 -3.09 17.74 7.49
CA GLN A 281 -2.28 16.88 8.37
C GLN A 281 -0.91 16.55 7.77
N LEU A 282 -0.76 16.55 6.44
CA LEU A 282 0.55 16.44 5.80
C LEU A 282 1.35 17.75 5.92
N VAL A 283 0.69 18.90 5.74
CA VAL A 283 1.31 20.22 5.85
C VAL A 283 1.72 20.57 7.28
N GLU A 284 1.04 20.06 8.32
CA GLU A 284 1.46 20.17 9.73
C GLU A 284 2.88 19.62 10.00
N HIS A 285 3.37 18.70 9.15
CA HIS A 285 4.70 18.12 9.23
C HIS A 285 5.73 18.75 8.27
N LEU A 286 5.34 19.78 7.50
CA LEU A 286 6.17 20.44 6.50
C LEU A 286 6.48 21.89 6.87
N ARG A 287 7.55 22.46 6.29
CA ARG A 287 7.85 23.90 6.43
C ARG A 287 6.96 24.77 5.55
N CYS A 288 6.58 24.23 4.40
CA CYS A 288 5.68 24.82 3.42
C CYS A 288 5.10 23.68 2.57
N GLY A 289 3.86 23.86 2.11
CA GLY A 289 3.17 22.95 1.20
C GLY A 289 1.80 23.50 0.85
N THR A 290 1.34 23.21 -0.36
CA THR A 290 0.06 23.68 -0.88
C THR A 290 -0.98 22.58 -0.72
N VAL A 291 -2.13 22.93 -0.15
CA VAL A 291 -3.29 22.04 0.05
C VAL A 291 -4.16 22.00 -1.22
N TYR A 292 -4.53 20.81 -1.66
CA TYR A 292 -5.46 20.56 -2.76
C TYR A 292 -6.59 19.62 -2.31
N SER A 293 -7.77 19.69 -2.94
CA SER A 293 -8.93 18.89 -2.48
C SER A 293 -8.92 17.43 -2.99
N SER A 294 -7.94 17.04 -3.82
CA SER A 294 -7.74 15.67 -4.29
C SER A 294 -6.34 15.49 -4.89
N VAL A 295 -5.87 14.24 -5.00
CA VAL A 295 -4.58 13.92 -5.65
C VAL A 295 -4.58 14.38 -7.10
N ALA A 296 -5.71 14.22 -7.79
CA ALA A 296 -5.90 14.69 -9.16
C ALA A 296 -5.79 16.21 -9.34
N GLN A 297 -6.07 17.03 -8.31
CA GLN A 297 -5.80 18.47 -8.35
C GLN A 297 -4.33 18.77 -8.07
N ALA A 298 -3.75 18.14 -7.03
CA ALA A 298 -2.33 18.28 -6.69
C ALA A 298 -1.41 17.91 -7.88
N TRP A 299 -1.73 16.81 -8.57
CA TRP A 299 -1.07 16.33 -9.79
C TRP A 299 -1.14 17.35 -10.93
N ARG A 300 -2.34 17.82 -11.29
CA ARG A 300 -2.50 18.80 -12.39
C ARG A 300 -1.83 20.13 -12.07
N ALA A 301 -1.81 20.55 -10.80
CA ALA A 301 -1.09 21.75 -10.37
C ALA A 301 0.43 21.56 -10.45
N ALA A 302 0.98 20.46 -9.93
CA ALA A 302 2.41 20.16 -10.04
C ALA A 302 2.88 20.09 -11.50
N MET A 303 2.09 19.49 -12.39
CA MET A 303 2.40 19.42 -13.83
C MET A 303 2.22 20.75 -14.57
N ALA A 304 1.39 21.68 -14.07
CA ALA A 304 1.27 23.04 -14.60
C ALA A 304 2.39 23.98 -14.11
N ASP A 305 2.88 23.76 -12.90
CA ASP A 305 4.00 24.49 -12.30
C ASP A 305 5.37 23.96 -12.73
N ALA A 306 5.46 22.71 -13.20
CA ALA A 306 6.69 22.06 -13.63
C ALA A 306 7.19 22.58 -14.99
N LYS A 307 8.51 22.68 -15.12
CA LYS A 307 9.21 22.94 -16.37
C LYS A 307 9.92 21.70 -16.89
N VAL A 308 10.43 21.77 -18.12
CA VAL A 308 11.23 20.71 -18.77
C VAL A 308 12.43 20.27 -17.92
N GLU A 309 13.07 21.18 -17.18
CA GLU A 309 14.22 20.85 -16.33
C GLU A 309 13.87 20.30 -14.93
N ASP A 310 12.61 20.33 -14.51
CA ASP A 310 12.14 19.91 -13.19
C ASP A 310 11.80 18.40 -13.13
N THR A 311 11.73 17.87 -11.91
CA THR A 311 11.24 16.52 -11.60
C THR A 311 9.91 16.59 -10.84
N VAL A 312 8.91 15.81 -11.24
CA VAL A 312 7.64 15.63 -10.52
C VAL A 312 7.59 14.23 -9.91
N LEU A 313 7.49 14.16 -8.59
CA LEU A 313 7.44 12.92 -7.82
C LEU A 313 6.02 12.68 -7.30
N VAL A 314 5.46 11.50 -7.52
CA VAL A 314 4.18 11.07 -6.94
C VAL A 314 4.43 9.98 -5.91
N CYS A 315 4.12 10.23 -4.63
CA CYS A 315 4.48 9.33 -3.55
C CYS A 315 3.56 9.38 -2.31
N GLY A 316 3.99 8.70 -1.23
CA GLY A 316 3.32 8.66 0.08
C GLY A 316 2.35 7.49 0.27
N SER A 317 1.78 6.94 -0.81
CA SER A 317 0.84 5.82 -0.76
C SER A 317 0.63 5.17 -2.13
N PHE A 318 0.24 3.88 -2.11
CA PHE A 318 -0.32 3.19 -3.28
C PHE A 318 -1.55 3.92 -3.85
N HIS A 319 -2.39 4.51 -2.99
CA HIS A 319 -3.59 5.23 -3.43
C HIS A 319 -3.25 6.50 -4.21
N THR A 320 -2.21 7.24 -3.79
CA THR A 320 -1.74 8.46 -4.47
C THR A 320 -1.22 8.15 -5.87
N VAL A 321 -0.38 7.12 -5.99
CA VAL A 321 0.15 6.68 -7.29
C VAL A 321 -0.97 6.13 -8.19
N ALA A 322 -1.88 5.31 -7.65
CA ALA A 322 -2.99 4.75 -8.42
C ALA A 322 -3.92 5.85 -9.00
N GLN A 323 -4.26 6.88 -8.21
CA GLN A 323 -5.09 7.99 -8.71
C GLN A 323 -4.39 8.80 -9.81
N VAL A 324 -3.06 8.94 -9.78
CA VAL A 324 -2.33 9.60 -10.88
C VAL A 324 -2.26 8.72 -12.13
N MET A 325 -2.05 7.40 -11.99
CA MET A 325 -2.09 6.48 -13.13
C MET A 325 -3.47 6.49 -13.80
N GLU A 326 -4.56 6.46 -13.02
CA GLU A 326 -5.93 6.52 -13.53
C GLU A 326 -6.25 7.86 -14.24
N GLU A 327 -5.70 8.98 -13.76
CA GLU A 327 -5.79 10.30 -14.42
C GLU A 327 -5.02 10.35 -15.76
N ILE A 328 -3.87 9.68 -15.86
CA ILE A 328 -3.07 9.60 -17.10
C ILE A 328 -3.81 8.75 -18.14
N ASP A 329 -4.25 7.55 -17.77
CA ASP A 329 -5.03 6.64 -18.63
C ASP A 329 -6.30 7.33 -19.16
N ALA A 330 -6.98 8.10 -18.30
CA ALA A 330 -8.15 8.90 -18.69
C ALA A 330 -7.79 10.00 -19.70
N GLY A 331 -6.68 10.70 -19.48
CA GLY A 331 -6.15 11.73 -20.40
C GLY A 331 -5.86 11.19 -21.79
N GLU A 332 -5.12 10.09 -21.90
CA GLU A 332 -4.81 9.44 -23.18
C GLU A 332 -6.09 8.94 -23.88
N SER A 333 -7.02 8.34 -23.12
CA SER A 333 -8.31 7.88 -23.64
C SER A 333 -9.12 9.02 -24.27
N VAL A 334 -9.13 10.21 -23.66
CA VAL A 334 -9.80 11.41 -24.18
C VAL A 334 -9.06 11.97 -25.40
N ALA A 335 -7.73 12.04 -25.38
CA ALA A 335 -6.92 12.51 -26.51
C ALA A 335 -7.11 11.64 -27.75
N SER A 336 -7.06 10.31 -27.60
CA SER A 336 -7.33 9.33 -28.66
C SER A 336 -8.75 9.45 -29.23
N LYS A 337 -9.76 9.58 -28.35
CA LYS A 337 -11.16 9.83 -28.78
C LYS A 337 -11.29 11.16 -29.54
N PHE A 338 -10.55 12.20 -29.17
CA PHE A 338 -10.56 13.48 -29.87
C PHE A 338 -9.90 13.38 -31.25
N GLN A 339 -8.72 12.76 -31.35
CA GLN A 339 -8.04 12.51 -32.63
C GLN A 339 -8.92 11.69 -33.59
N ASN A 340 -9.54 10.60 -33.10
CA ASN A 340 -10.44 9.78 -33.91
C ASN A 340 -11.67 10.55 -34.41
N ARG A 341 -12.23 11.46 -33.61
CA ARG A 341 -13.33 12.36 -34.03
C ARG A 341 -12.85 13.42 -35.04
N LEU A 342 -11.65 13.95 -34.88
CA LEU A 342 -11.05 14.93 -35.81
C LEU A 342 -10.75 14.29 -37.18
N VAL A 343 -10.11 13.12 -37.20
CA VAL A 343 -9.86 12.35 -38.43
C VAL A 343 -11.17 11.96 -39.10
N GLY A 344 -12.15 11.45 -38.34
CA GLY A 344 -13.48 11.15 -38.86
C GLY A 344 -14.17 12.36 -39.49
N THR A 345 -14.05 13.54 -38.87
CA THR A 345 -14.59 14.81 -39.41
C THR A 345 -13.89 15.21 -40.71
N ILE A 346 -12.56 15.12 -40.77
CA ILE A 346 -11.77 15.44 -41.98
C ILE A 346 -12.14 14.49 -43.14
N VAL A 347 -12.31 13.19 -42.86
CA VAL A 347 -12.74 12.20 -43.86
C VAL A 347 -14.17 12.48 -44.35
N LEU A 348 -15.09 12.88 -43.47
CA LEU A 348 -16.46 13.25 -43.83
C LEU A 348 -16.51 14.50 -44.73
N VAL A 349 -15.69 15.52 -44.41
CA VAL A 349 -15.55 16.73 -45.23
C VAL A 349 -14.91 16.40 -46.58
N ALA A 350 -13.87 15.57 -46.63
CA ALA A 350 -13.25 15.14 -47.89
C ALA A 350 -14.24 14.36 -48.77
N LEU A 351 -15.03 13.46 -48.19
CA LEU A 351 -16.11 12.76 -48.90
C LEU A 351 -17.16 13.74 -49.45
N GLY A 352 -17.65 14.66 -48.63
CA GLY A 352 -18.70 15.62 -49.00
C GLY A 352 -18.26 16.71 -49.99
N VAL A 353 -16.99 17.10 -49.99
CA VAL A 353 -16.48 18.23 -50.79
C VAL A 353 -15.70 17.78 -52.03
N ILE A 354 -15.03 16.61 -51.99
CA ILE A 354 -14.19 16.14 -53.10
C ILE A 354 -14.89 15.01 -53.88
N ILE A 355 -15.39 14.00 -53.16
CA ILE A 355 -15.92 12.78 -53.80
C ILE A 355 -17.39 12.97 -54.21
N LEU A 356 -18.22 13.60 -53.38
CA LEU A 356 -19.64 13.77 -53.67
C LEU A 356 -19.91 14.64 -54.92
N PRO A 357 -19.20 15.77 -55.17
CA PRO A 357 -19.34 16.49 -56.44
C PRO A 357 -18.87 15.66 -57.64
N GLY A 358 -17.74 14.95 -57.51
CA GLY A 358 -17.24 14.04 -58.56
C GLY A 358 -18.18 12.87 -58.89
N LEU A 359 -19.07 12.50 -57.96
CA LEU A 359 -20.12 11.49 -58.16
C LEU A 359 -21.43 12.08 -58.72
N LEU A 360 -21.67 13.39 -58.53
CA LEU A 360 -22.89 14.09 -58.95
C LEU A 360 -22.74 14.86 -60.27
N ASP A 361 -21.53 15.27 -60.68
CA ASP A 361 -21.23 15.92 -61.97
C ASP A 361 -21.25 14.89 -63.14
N GLY A 362 -22.35 14.13 -63.23
CA GLY A 362 -22.59 13.12 -64.26
C GLY A 362 -22.73 13.73 -65.66
N GLN A 363 -21.76 13.45 -66.52
CA GLN A 363 -21.69 13.82 -67.94
C GLN A 363 -21.54 15.32 -68.26
N LYS A 364 -20.28 15.76 -68.40
CA LYS A 364 -19.90 16.72 -69.43
C LYS A 364 -19.12 15.97 -70.52
N LYS A 365 -19.76 15.76 -71.67
CA LYS A 365 -19.13 15.07 -72.81
C LYS A 365 -18.01 15.92 -73.40
N HIS A 366 -16.92 15.27 -73.80
CA HIS A 366 -15.94 15.90 -74.69
C HIS A 366 -16.62 16.31 -76.01
N TYR A 367 -16.40 17.57 -76.38
CA TYR A 367 -16.39 17.99 -77.77
C TYR A 367 -15.01 18.61 -78.02
N GLN A 368 -14.34 18.18 -79.08
CA GLN A 368 -13.10 18.76 -79.54
C GLN A 368 -13.22 18.98 -81.05
N ASP A 369 -12.72 20.13 -81.50
CA ASP A 369 -12.49 20.55 -82.88
C ASP A 369 -13.68 20.53 -83.86
N GLU A 370 -14.17 21.74 -84.22
CA GLU A 370 -14.04 22.23 -85.61
C GLU A 370 -13.97 23.78 -85.66
N PHE A 371 -13.33 24.26 -86.72
CA PHE A 371 -13.02 25.64 -87.16
C PHE A 371 -13.94 26.81 -86.72
N ALA A 372 -13.33 27.94 -86.29
CA ALA A 372 -13.21 29.16 -87.11
C ALA A 372 -12.48 30.33 -86.40
N ALA A 373 -11.71 31.09 -87.18
CA ALA A 373 -10.76 32.12 -86.72
C ALA A 373 -11.34 33.56 -86.59
N ILE A 374 -10.63 34.42 -85.83
CA ILE A 374 -10.56 35.92 -85.96
C ILE A 374 -11.79 36.74 -85.45
N PRO A 375 -11.66 37.95 -84.81
CA PRO A 375 -10.50 38.63 -84.17
C PRO A 375 -10.74 39.15 -82.73
N LEU A 376 -9.69 39.68 -82.09
CA LEU A 376 -9.74 40.48 -80.86
C LEU A 376 -9.96 41.99 -81.15
N VAL A 377 -11.17 42.52 -80.94
CA VAL A 377 -11.42 43.96 -80.67
C VAL A 377 -12.70 44.13 -79.82
N PRO A 378 -12.65 44.76 -78.63
CA PRO A 378 -13.87 45.16 -77.90
C PRO A 378 -14.50 46.42 -78.53
N LYS A 379 -15.82 46.45 -78.69
CA LYS A 379 -16.54 47.70 -78.98
C LYS A 379 -16.95 48.39 -77.68
N PRO A 380 -16.71 49.70 -77.49
CA PRO A 380 -17.34 50.46 -76.42
C PRO A 380 -18.82 50.69 -76.77
N GLY A 381 -19.71 50.48 -75.80
CA GLY A 381 -21.15 50.66 -75.98
C GLY A 381 -21.90 50.55 -74.65
N ASP A 382 -22.05 49.34 -74.16
CA ASP A 382 -23.11 49.01 -73.20
C ASP A 382 -22.71 49.36 -71.75
N ARG A 383 -23.17 50.52 -71.31
CA ARG A 383 -23.39 50.89 -69.90
C ARG A 383 -24.89 50.86 -69.61
N ASP A 384 -25.22 50.63 -68.34
CA ASP A 384 -26.39 51.10 -67.56
C ASP A 384 -26.52 50.09 -66.40
N GLU A 385 -25.95 50.32 -65.22
CA GLU A 385 -26.27 51.25 -64.11
C GLU A 385 -26.62 50.38 -62.87
N PRO A 386 -26.20 50.71 -61.64
CA PRO A 386 -26.43 49.86 -60.47
C PRO A 386 -27.56 50.39 -59.57
N ASP A 387 -28.54 49.56 -59.23
CA ASP A 387 -29.62 49.92 -58.30
C ASP A 387 -29.48 49.24 -56.92
N MET A 388 -30.03 49.86 -55.89
CA MET A 388 -29.63 49.65 -54.49
C MET A 388 -30.64 48.92 -53.59
N LEU A 389 -30.14 48.49 -52.43
CA LEU A 389 -30.88 47.82 -51.34
C LEU A 389 -32.07 48.67 -50.83
N PRO A 390 -33.01 48.03 -50.11
CA PRO A 390 -32.98 48.26 -48.66
C PRO A 390 -33.07 46.98 -47.81
N ALA A 391 -32.54 47.05 -46.59
CA ALA A 391 -32.66 46.01 -45.57
C ALA A 391 -33.90 46.23 -44.69
N ALA A 392 -34.41 45.14 -44.07
CA ALA A 392 -35.46 45.19 -43.07
C ALA A 392 -34.99 44.49 -41.77
N THR A 393 -35.04 45.21 -40.65
CA THR A 393 -34.73 44.70 -39.31
C THR A 393 -35.97 44.13 -38.62
N GLN A 394 -35.83 43.03 -37.89
CA GLN A 394 -36.70 42.69 -36.76
C GLN A 394 -35.98 41.76 -35.77
N ALA A 395 -36.50 41.68 -34.54
CA ALA A 395 -35.76 41.21 -33.37
C ALA A 395 -36.24 39.85 -32.83
N LEU A 396 -35.39 39.21 -32.03
CA LEU A 396 -35.67 37.97 -31.30
C LEU A 396 -36.67 38.21 -30.15
N PRO A 397 -37.71 37.38 -29.99
CA PRO A 397 -38.47 37.29 -28.74
C PRO A 397 -37.72 36.46 -27.69
N SER A 398 -38.03 36.68 -26.41
CA SER A 398 -37.42 35.99 -25.27
C SER A 398 -38.41 35.05 -24.55
N GLN A 399 -37.85 34.01 -23.91
CA GLN A 399 -38.50 32.97 -23.07
C GLN A 399 -39.23 31.82 -23.80
N PRO A 400 -39.34 30.62 -23.15
CA PRO A 400 -39.64 29.35 -23.83
C PRO A 400 -41.08 28.82 -23.57
N PRO A 401 -41.56 27.85 -24.38
CA PRO A 401 -42.76 27.08 -24.10
C PRO A 401 -42.50 25.84 -23.22
N GLU A 402 -43.51 25.44 -22.44
CA GLU A 402 -43.51 24.25 -21.58
C GLU A 402 -44.13 23.01 -22.26
N GLY A 403 -43.95 21.83 -21.64
CA GLY A 403 -44.99 20.79 -21.61
C GLY A 403 -44.90 19.61 -22.59
N ALA A 404 -44.16 18.56 -22.23
CA ALA A 404 -44.31 17.21 -22.82
C ALA A 404 -43.66 16.09 -21.96
N ALA A 405 -44.16 15.81 -20.75
CA ALA A 405 -43.66 14.69 -19.92
C ALA A 405 -44.66 14.24 -18.82
N GLU A 406 -45.74 13.53 -19.17
CA GLU A 406 -46.59 12.84 -18.17
C GLU A 406 -47.27 11.59 -18.77
N GLU A 407 -46.79 10.39 -18.42
CA GLU A 407 -47.62 9.16 -18.42
C GLU A 407 -47.24 8.21 -17.26
N VAL A 408 -48.15 8.16 -16.28
CA VAL A 408 -48.68 6.98 -15.53
C VAL A 408 -47.74 6.03 -14.76
N ARG A 409 -48.17 5.69 -13.52
CA ARG A 409 -47.57 4.72 -12.60
C ARG A 409 -48.24 3.33 -12.65
N ALA A 410 -47.48 2.28 -12.35
CA ALA A 410 -47.89 1.10 -11.55
C ALA A 410 -46.64 0.33 -11.08
N GLY A 411 -46.56 -0.30 -9.91
CA GLY A 411 -47.48 -0.38 -8.77
C GLY A 411 -46.79 -1.00 -7.54
N ASP A 412 -47.47 -1.04 -6.39
CA ASP A 412 -46.88 -1.45 -5.10
C ASP A 412 -46.58 -2.96 -4.93
N ALA A 413 -45.58 -3.27 -4.10
CA ALA A 413 -45.49 -4.50 -3.32
C ALA A 413 -44.74 -4.25 -2.00
N ALA A 414 -45.32 -4.64 -0.86
CA ALA A 414 -44.78 -4.38 0.48
C ALA A 414 -43.99 -5.56 1.05
N ALA A 415 -43.09 -5.27 2.01
CA ALA A 415 -42.35 -6.29 2.75
C ALA A 415 -43.17 -6.87 3.93
N PRO A 416 -42.98 -8.15 4.30
CA PRO A 416 -43.42 -8.71 5.57
C PRO A 416 -42.33 -8.63 6.65
N SER A 417 -42.70 -8.19 7.85
CA SER A 417 -41.89 -8.31 9.06
C SER A 417 -41.93 -9.75 9.62
N LEU A 418 -40.92 -10.12 10.43
CA LEU A 418 -40.93 -11.37 11.21
C LEU A 418 -40.92 -11.07 12.71
N ASP A 419 -41.76 -11.82 13.44
CA ASP A 419 -42.05 -11.67 14.88
C ASP A 419 -41.08 -12.50 15.74
N PRO A 420 -40.42 -11.90 16.75
CA PRO A 420 -39.47 -12.60 17.62
C PRO A 420 -40.15 -13.35 18.79
N SER A 421 -41.04 -14.31 18.51
CA SER A 421 -41.66 -15.13 19.58
C SER A 421 -42.03 -16.57 19.21
N ARG A 422 -41.17 -17.55 19.58
CA ARG A 422 -41.59 -18.93 19.93
C ARG A 422 -40.50 -19.73 20.66
N ILE A 423 -40.93 -20.39 21.74
CA ILE A 423 -40.13 -21.29 22.58
C ILE A 423 -40.50 -22.74 22.24
N PRO A 424 -39.53 -23.68 22.29
CA PRO A 424 -39.78 -24.98 22.90
C PRO A 424 -38.84 -25.22 24.09
N VAL A 425 -39.37 -25.81 25.16
CA VAL A 425 -38.61 -26.30 26.31
C VAL A 425 -38.54 -27.83 26.25
N ASN A 426 -37.36 -28.40 26.52
CA ASN A 426 -37.11 -29.67 27.21
C ASN A 426 -35.57 -29.80 27.36
N SER A 427 -34.93 -29.95 28.53
CA SER A 427 -35.17 -30.74 29.76
C SER A 427 -34.61 -32.18 29.70
N ASN A 428 -33.38 -32.33 30.18
CA ASN A 428 -32.77 -33.47 30.89
C ASN A 428 -31.31 -33.02 31.20
N SER A 429 -30.75 -32.92 32.41
CA SER A 429 -30.90 -33.63 33.70
C SER A 429 -30.01 -34.88 33.83
N PHE A 430 -29.42 -35.05 35.03
CA PHE A 430 -28.44 -36.07 35.46
C PHE A 430 -27.01 -35.88 34.89
N ASP A 431 -25.92 -36.03 35.66
CA ASP A 431 -25.79 -36.10 37.12
C ASP A 431 -24.37 -35.72 37.61
N ASP A 432 -24.22 -35.43 38.91
CA ASP A 432 -22.94 -35.15 39.60
C ASP A 432 -22.18 -36.44 39.98
N VAL A 433 -20.85 -36.45 39.79
CA VAL A 433 -19.92 -37.37 40.50
C VAL A 433 -18.61 -36.64 40.84
N GLN A 434 -18.10 -36.87 42.05
CA GLN A 434 -16.98 -36.12 42.67
C GLN A 434 -15.58 -36.69 42.38
N GLU A 435 -14.55 -35.90 42.70
CA GLU A 435 -13.12 -36.29 42.77
C GLU A 435 -12.86 -37.42 43.79
N PRO A 436 -11.63 -37.98 43.81
CA PRO A 436 -10.84 -37.78 45.03
C PRO A 436 -9.36 -37.39 44.84
N VAL A 437 -8.85 -36.68 45.85
CA VAL A 437 -7.51 -36.07 46.00
C VAL A 437 -6.40 -37.08 46.36
N VAL A 438 -5.19 -36.90 45.81
CA VAL A 438 -3.90 -37.32 46.43
C VAL A 438 -2.82 -36.23 46.20
N ALA A 439 -1.82 -36.10 47.06
CA ALA A 439 -0.98 -34.88 47.17
C ALA A 439 0.56 -35.04 47.06
N ALA A 440 1.19 -33.98 46.56
CA ALA A 440 2.49 -33.37 46.91
C ALA A 440 3.84 -34.17 46.94
N LYS A 441 4.78 -33.73 46.06
CA LYS A 441 6.21 -33.29 46.29
C LYS A 441 7.22 -34.23 47.02
N PRO A 442 8.56 -34.14 46.78
CA PRO A 442 9.37 -32.92 46.57
C PRO A 442 10.57 -33.00 45.57
N GLN A 443 11.43 -31.96 45.57
CA GLN A 443 12.72 -31.85 44.85
C GLN A 443 13.91 -32.39 45.67
N PRO A 444 15.11 -32.58 45.03
CA PRO A 444 16.31 -31.94 45.60
C PRO A 444 17.39 -31.41 44.59
N LYS A 445 18.32 -30.63 45.15
CA LYS A 445 19.69 -30.19 44.70
C LYS A 445 20.58 -30.15 45.98
N PRO A 446 21.92 -29.86 46.02
CA PRO A 446 22.85 -29.31 45.00
C PRO A 446 24.33 -29.86 44.97
N GLN A 447 25.20 -29.22 44.16
CA GLN A 447 26.69 -29.04 44.32
C GLN A 447 27.66 -30.26 44.17
N PRO A 448 29.00 -30.08 44.06
CA PRO A 448 29.85 -28.86 43.93
C PRO A 448 30.84 -28.83 42.70
N LYS A 449 31.80 -27.87 42.68
CA LYS A 449 32.88 -27.65 41.65
C LYS A 449 34.18 -28.46 41.91
N PRO A 450 35.13 -28.46 40.95
CA PRO A 450 36.46 -27.86 41.25
C PRO A 450 37.04 -26.95 40.12
N GLN A 451 38.27 -26.44 40.31
CA GLN A 451 39.04 -25.53 39.43
C GLN A 451 40.56 -25.84 39.57
N PRO A 452 41.40 -25.60 38.55
CA PRO A 452 42.40 -24.50 38.56
C PRO A 452 42.55 -23.88 37.12
N GLN A 453 43.60 -23.18 36.65
CA GLN A 453 44.87 -22.68 37.21
C GLN A 453 45.25 -21.28 36.63
N GLN A 454 46.48 -21.06 36.14
CA GLN A 454 47.07 -19.75 35.77
C GLN A 454 48.14 -19.87 34.67
N GLN A 455 48.37 -18.79 33.91
CA GLN A 455 49.67 -18.44 33.30
C GLN A 455 49.85 -16.91 33.20
N ALA A 456 51.06 -16.44 32.87
CA ALA A 456 51.55 -15.10 33.21
C ALA A 456 51.42 -14.02 32.10
N ALA A 457 51.80 -12.78 32.41
CA ALA A 457 51.50 -11.58 31.65
C ALA A 457 52.74 -10.80 31.13
N THR A 458 52.52 -9.92 30.16
CA THR A 458 53.40 -8.80 29.77
C THR A 458 52.59 -7.49 29.67
N PRO A 459 53.18 -6.31 29.92
CA PRO A 459 52.41 -5.07 30.18
C PRO A 459 52.26 -4.14 28.96
N THR A 460 51.15 -3.41 28.91
CA THR A 460 50.86 -2.27 28.00
C THR A 460 49.95 -1.24 28.72
N PRO A 461 49.76 0.01 28.22
CA PRO A 461 49.45 1.18 29.06
C PRO A 461 48.02 1.24 29.68
N PRO A 462 47.81 2.08 30.72
CA PRO A 462 46.53 2.14 31.44
C PRO A 462 45.40 2.80 30.62
N PRO A 463 44.18 2.23 30.63
CA PRO A 463 43.02 2.85 30.00
C PRO A 463 42.48 4.06 30.80
N ALA A 464 41.81 4.98 30.10
CA ALA A 464 41.17 6.14 30.71
C ALA A 464 39.98 5.75 31.61
N LYS A 465 39.63 6.64 32.54
CA LYS A 465 38.53 6.42 33.50
C LYS A 465 37.19 6.22 32.78
N PRO A 466 36.36 5.24 33.17
CA PRO A 466 35.03 5.06 32.59
C PRO A 466 34.13 6.24 32.96
N GLN A 467 33.49 6.84 31.95
CA GLN A 467 32.34 7.72 32.16
C GLN A 467 31.15 6.87 32.63
N GLN A 468 30.36 7.41 33.55
CA GLN A 468 29.19 6.73 34.10
C GLN A 468 28.10 6.64 33.04
N GLN A 469 27.84 5.44 32.52
CA GLN A 469 26.64 5.17 31.74
C GLN A 469 25.42 5.30 32.65
N GLN A 470 24.47 6.14 32.24
CA GLN A 470 23.16 6.23 32.88
C GLN A 470 22.38 4.92 32.63
N PRO A 471 21.51 4.49 33.58
CA PRO A 471 20.66 3.33 33.35
C PRO A 471 19.70 3.57 32.17
N PRO A 472 19.30 2.52 31.43
CA PRO A 472 18.39 2.66 30.30
C PRO A 472 17.06 3.29 30.75
N GLN A 473 16.60 4.28 29.99
CA GLN A 473 15.35 4.97 30.26
C GLN A 473 14.16 4.00 30.15
N GLN A 474 13.31 3.97 31.18
CA GLN A 474 11.99 3.38 31.06
C GLN A 474 11.19 4.13 29.99
N GLN A 475 10.27 3.44 29.30
CA GLN A 475 9.34 4.07 28.37
C GLN A 475 8.65 5.26 29.06
N ALA A 476 8.86 6.47 28.54
CA ALA A 476 8.29 7.67 29.11
C ALA A 476 6.76 7.57 29.08
N ALA A 477 6.12 7.81 30.23
CA ALA A 477 4.68 7.99 30.27
C ALA A 477 4.28 9.16 29.37
N LEU A 478 3.12 9.06 28.72
CA LEU A 478 2.52 10.15 27.95
C LEU A 478 2.52 11.43 28.80
N PRO A 479 2.84 12.61 28.22
CA PRO A 479 2.94 13.85 28.98
C PRO A 479 1.63 14.11 29.72
N ALA A 480 1.69 14.06 31.05
CA ALA A 480 0.50 14.21 31.88
C ALA A 480 -0.10 15.61 31.63
N PRO A 481 -1.42 15.72 31.36
CA PRO A 481 -2.05 17.02 31.18
C PRO A 481 -1.87 17.85 32.45
N THR A 482 -1.44 19.09 32.29
CA THR A 482 -1.18 20.05 33.39
C THR A 482 -2.49 20.59 33.97
N GLY A 483 -3.26 19.71 34.60
CA GLY A 483 -4.56 19.99 35.19
C GLY A 483 -5.16 18.75 35.88
N LYS A 484 -6.38 18.89 36.41
CA LYS A 484 -7.12 17.76 37.00
C LYS A 484 -7.68 16.88 35.87
N ALA A 485 -7.02 15.75 35.61
CA ALA A 485 -7.52 14.74 34.69
C ALA A 485 -8.32 13.64 35.39
N TYR A 486 -9.12 12.93 34.60
CA TYR A 486 -10.03 11.86 35.01
C TYR A 486 -9.90 10.66 34.07
N VAL A 487 -10.28 9.48 34.56
CA VAL A 487 -10.32 8.22 33.79
C VAL A 487 -11.52 7.38 34.20
N VAL A 488 -12.03 6.57 33.27
CA VAL A 488 -13.03 5.53 33.57
C VAL A 488 -12.32 4.21 33.82
N GLN A 489 -12.50 3.58 34.98
CA GLN A 489 -12.14 2.18 35.18
C GLN A 489 -13.35 1.31 34.86
N LEU A 490 -13.24 0.47 33.82
CA LEU A 490 -14.35 -0.39 33.38
C LEU A 490 -14.43 -1.72 34.15
N GLY A 491 -13.30 -2.27 34.56
CA GLY A 491 -13.29 -3.52 35.30
C GLY A 491 -11.89 -4.01 35.64
N ALA A 492 -11.83 -5.14 36.33
CA ALA A 492 -10.60 -5.77 36.80
C ALA A 492 -10.68 -7.29 36.57
N LEU A 493 -10.01 -7.78 35.52
CA LEU A 493 -10.13 -9.15 35.02
C LEU A 493 -8.84 -9.95 35.24
N LYS A 494 -8.94 -11.27 35.40
CA LYS A 494 -7.79 -12.19 35.50
C LYS A 494 -7.45 -12.92 34.21
N ASN A 495 -8.33 -12.87 33.20
CA ASN A 495 -8.09 -13.47 31.89
C ASN A 495 -7.49 -12.40 30.96
N ALA A 496 -6.26 -12.61 30.49
CA ALA A 496 -5.52 -11.67 29.65
C ALA A 496 -6.12 -11.54 28.25
N ASP A 497 -6.59 -12.65 27.68
CA ASP A 497 -7.19 -12.73 26.34
C ASP A 497 -8.47 -11.89 26.28
N LYS A 498 -9.30 -11.98 27.33
CA LYS A 498 -10.54 -11.21 27.47
C LYS A 498 -10.27 -9.73 27.76
N VAL A 499 -9.17 -9.40 28.43
CA VAL A 499 -8.70 -8.01 28.55
C VAL A 499 -8.31 -7.46 27.19
N ASN A 500 -7.53 -8.21 26.41
CA ASN A 500 -7.10 -7.81 25.07
C ASN A 500 -8.29 -7.65 24.11
N GLU A 501 -9.27 -8.55 24.14
CA GLU A 501 -10.52 -8.44 23.35
C GLU A 501 -11.27 -7.13 23.65
N ILE A 502 -11.47 -6.81 24.94
CA ILE A 502 -12.20 -5.62 25.37
C ILE A 502 -11.42 -4.33 25.06
N VAL A 503 -10.10 -4.33 25.29
CA VAL A 503 -9.23 -3.20 24.92
C VAL A 503 -9.24 -2.98 23.40
N GLY A 504 -9.20 -4.04 22.60
CA GLY A 504 -9.30 -3.98 21.13
C GLY A 504 -10.63 -3.38 20.67
N LYS A 505 -11.76 -3.88 21.17
CA LYS A 505 -13.10 -3.34 20.87
C LYS A 505 -13.20 -1.85 21.19
N LEU A 506 -12.77 -1.43 22.37
CA LEU A 506 -12.83 -0.02 22.79
C LEU A 506 -11.93 0.88 21.93
N ARG A 507 -10.72 0.43 21.57
CA ARG A 507 -9.82 1.17 20.67
C ARG A 507 -10.39 1.28 19.26
N ALA A 508 -10.99 0.22 18.73
CA ALA A 508 -11.69 0.24 17.44
C ALA A 508 -12.89 1.21 17.44
N SER A 509 -13.53 1.42 18.60
CA SER A 509 -14.54 2.46 18.83
C SER A 509 -13.96 3.85 19.16
N GLY A 510 -12.67 4.09 18.93
CA GLY A 510 -12.02 5.40 19.09
C GLY A 510 -11.64 5.80 20.52
N PHE A 511 -11.84 4.94 21.52
CA PHE A 511 -11.50 5.26 22.91
C PHE A 511 -10.00 5.07 23.20
N LYS A 512 -9.40 6.05 23.89
CA LYS A 512 -8.03 5.94 24.43
C LYS A 512 -8.05 4.98 25.63
N VAL A 513 -7.59 3.74 25.43
CA VAL A 513 -7.64 2.67 26.45
C VAL A 513 -6.26 2.09 26.76
N TYR A 514 -5.97 1.99 28.06
CA TYR A 514 -4.76 1.39 28.61
C TYR A 514 -5.09 0.45 29.78
N THR A 515 -4.11 -0.33 30.22
CA THR A 515 -4.28 -1.33 31.29
C THR A 515 -3.33 -1.09 32.47
N SER A 516 -3.71 -1.60 33.64
CA SER A 516 -2.87 -1.63 34.83
C SER A 516 -2.87 -3.04 35.46
N PRO A 517 -1.78 -3.83 35.34
CA PRO A 517 -0.50 -3.51 34.68
C PRO A 517 -0.63 -3.29 33.16
N SER A 518 0.38 -2.63 32.56
CA SER A 518 0.44 -2.27 31.14
C SER A 518 0.43 -3.47 30.21
N THR A 519 1.05 -4.59 30.61
CA THR A 519 0.90 -5.90 29.96
C THR A 519 -0.08 -6.75 30.77
N PRO A 520 -1.22 -7.17 30.20
CA PRO A 520 -2.11 -8.15 30.82
C PRO A 520 -1.39 -9.49 30.99
N VAL A 521 -1.50 -10.13 32.16
CA VAL A 521 -0.83 -11.40 32.47
C VAL A 521 -1.87 -12.41 32.97
N GLN A 522 -1.90 -13.59 32.35
CA GLN A 522 -2.89 -14.63 32.66
C GLN A 522 -2.88 -14.99 34.16
N GLY A 523 -4.06 -15.00 34.77
CA GLY A 523 -4.27 -15.21 36.21
C GLY A 523 -4.08 -13.96 37.09
N LYS A 524 -3.42 -12.90 36.63
CA LYS A 524 -3.21 -11.66 37.39
C LYS A 524 -4.32 -10.64 37.11
N ILE A 525 -4.77 -9.95 38.16
CA ILE A 525 -5.80 -8.92 38.05
C ILE A 525 -5.25 -7.73 37.25
N THR A 526 -5.85 -7.49 36.09
CA THR A 526 -5.54 -6.40 35.18
C THR A 526 -6.75 -5.49 35.07
N ARG A 527 -6.56 -4.20 35.34
CA ARG A 527 -7.60 -3.16 35.25
C ARG A 527 -7.64 -2.56 33.86
N ILE A 528 -8.83 -2.32 33.32
CA ILE A 528 -9.04 -1.61 32.05
C ILE A 528 -9.43 -0.16 32.35
N LEU A 529 -8.69 0.79 31.76
CA LEU A 529 -8.78 2.22 32.05
C LEU A 529 -8.93 3.02 30.75
N VAL A 530 -9.87 3.97 30.71
CA VAL A 530 -10.18 4.81 29.55
C VAL A 530 -9.93 6.29 29.88
N GLY A 531 -9.24 6.99 28.98
CA GLY A 531 -8.73 8.35 29.16
C GLY A 531 -7.20 8.40 29.09
N PRO A 532 -6.53 9.37 29.73
CA PRO A 532 -7.11 10.46 30.53
C PRO A 532 -7.87 11.50 29.69
N ASP A 533 -8.84 12.16 30.34
CA ASP A 533 -9.53 13.36 29.82
C ASP A 533 -9.60 14.45 30.91
N ALA A 534 -9.69 15.72 30.52
CA ALA A 534 -9.81 16.85 31.44
C ALA A 534 -11.25 17.05 31.97
N SER A 535 -12.27 16.58 31.24
CA SER A 535 -13.68 16.75 31.61
C SER A 535 -14.24 15.48 32.27
N LYS A 536 -14.51 15.57 33.58
CA LYS A 536 -15.17 14.50 34.34
C LYS A 536 -16.54 14.16 33.76
N ASP A 537 -17.30 15.17 33.33
CA ASP A 537 -18.68 14.99 32.88
C ASP A 537 -18.78 14.47 31.44
N LYS A 538 -17.78 14.73 30.60
CA LYS A 538 -17.60 14.04 29.30
C LYS A 538 -17.43 12.53 29.51
N LEU A 539 -16.55 12.13 30.43
CA LEU A 539 -16.35 10.72 30.76
C LEU A 539 -17.57 10.06 31.43
N LYS A 540 -18.40 10.82 32.17
CA LYS A 540 -19.71 10.32 32.65
C LYS A 540 -20.66 10.05 31.49
N GLY A 541 -20.75 10.97 30.52
CA GLY A 541 -21.63 10.82 29.36
C GLY A 541 -21.32 9.56 28.56
N GLN A 542 -20.04 9.22 28.42
CA GLN A 542 -19.56 8.04 27.71
C GLN A 542 -19.75 6.71 28.45
N LEU A 543 -20.26 6.69 29.69
CA LEU A 543 -20.42 5.44 30.46
C LEU A 543 -21.41 4.46 29.81
N GLY A 544 -22.43 4.95 29.10
CA GLY A 544 -23.37 4.11 28.37
C GLY A 544 -22.69 3.36 27.22
N ASP A 545 -22.05 4.10 26.32
CA ASP A 545 -21.31 3.57 25.15
C ASP A 545 -20.24 2.57 25.62
N LEU A 546 -19.46 2.95 26.63
CA LEU A 546 -18.41 2.11 27.20
C LEU A 546 -18.96 0.80 27.79
N GLN A 547 -20.14 0.83 28.42
CA GLN A 547 -20.80 -0.37 28.93
C GLN A 547 -21.36 -1.24 27.79
N GLN A 548 -21.90 -0.65 26.73
CA GLN A 548 -22.35 -1.39 25.54
C GLN A 548 -21.19 -2.08 24.80
N ILE A 549 -20.05 -1.40 24.63
CA ILE A 549 -18.89 -1.91 23.88
C ILE A 549 -18.10 -2.96 24.69
N SER A 550 -17.93 -2.76 26.00
CA SER A 550 -17.11 -3.63 26.85
C SER A 550 -17.90 -4.73 27.57
N GLY A 551 -19.21 -4.56 27.76
CA GLY A 551 -20.02 -5.37 28.68
C GLY A 551 -19.74 -5.11 30.17
N LEU A 552 -18.97 -4.08 30.52
CA LEU A 552 -18.52 -3.78 31.88
C LEU A 552 -18.93 -2.37 32.35
N SER A 553 -19.33 -2.25 33.63
CA SER A 553 -19.80 -0.98 34.21
C SER A 553 -18.64 -0.07 34.64
N GLY A 554 -18.54 1.12 34.03
CA GLY A 554 -17.47 2.08 34.31
C GLY A 554 -17.65 2.93 35.57
N VAL A 555 -16.53 3.25 36.25
CA VAL A 555 -16.47 4.23 37.34
C VAL A 555 -15.47 5.34 37.00
N VAL A 556 -15.92 6.61 37.03
CA VAL A 556 -15.06 7.78 36.76
C VAL A 556 -14.25 8.16 38.01
N MET A 557 -12.94 7.97 37.94
CA MET A 557 -11.97 8.31 38.99
C MET A 557 -11.07 9.48 38.57
N GLY A 558 -10.36 10.07 39.53
CA GLY A 558 -9.27 10.99 39.22
C GLY A 558 -8.09 10.23 38.60
N PHE A 559 -7.43 10.83 37.62
CA PHE A 559 -6.19 10.29 37.05
C PHE A 559 -5.00 10.65 37.94
N THR A 560 -4.31 9.64 38.44
CA THR A 560 -2.99 9.77 39.06
C THR A 560 -1.98 9.16 38.09
N PRO A 561 -0.94 9.90 37.64
CA PRO A 561 0.18 9.28 36.94
C PRO A 561 0.95 8.39 37.92
N ASN A 562 1.20 7.15 37.50
CA ASN A 562 2.03 6.15 38.19
C ASN A 562 3.35 5.95 37.42
#